data_AF-A0A3M1EDC6-F1
#
_entry.id   AF-A0A3M1EDC6-F1
#
_cell.length_a   1.000
_cell.length_b   1.000
_cell.length_c   1.000
_cell.angle_alpha   90.00
_cell.angle_beta   90.00
_cell.angle_gamma   90.00
#
_symmetry.space_group_name_H-M   'P 1'
#
loop_
_entity.id
_entity.type
_entity.pdbx_description
1 polymer ?
#
loop_
_entity_poly.entity_id
_entity_poly.type
_entity_poly.pdbx_seq_one_letter_code
_entity_poly.pdbx_strand_id
1 'polypeptide(L)'
;MKPEPSSPPPNTRTIARAATLVMVFFALSRVLGLARDVVIAGQFGTNPDYEAYLAAFRLPDFLFNVVSGGALGSAFIPTFTGYLARDDREGAWRLASAIINWVLVVLVGLGSLAALFALPLMRTVIAPGFTDPAQTALAASLMRWLMVSTVLFGVSGLLMGILNAHQHFLLPALAPVVYNLAIIGGAWFLGP
;
A
#
# COMPACT_ATOMS: atom_id res chain seq x y z
N MET A 1 -28.38 16.55 37.01
CA MET A 1 -27.42 15.88 36.09
C MET A 1 -27.44 14.39 36.41
N LYS A 2 -27.98 13.56 35.52
CA LYS A 2 -27.99 12.10 35.69
C LYS A 2 -26.70 11.58 35.04
N PRO A 3 -25.85 10.79 35.72
CA PRO A 3 -24.63 10.28 35.13
C PRO A 3 -25.00 9.37 33.95
N GLU A 4 -24.34 9.60 32.80
CA GLU A 4 -24.49 8.72 31.63
C GLU A 4 -23.97 7.31 31.99
N PRO A 5 -24.64 6.25 31.51
CA PRO A 5 -24.19 4.89 31.76
C PRO A 5 -22.82 4.68 31.10
N SER A 6 -21.82 4.34 31.91
CA SER A 6 -20.49 3.97 31.44
C SER A 6 -20.60 2.74 30.53
N SER A 7 -20.18 2.88 29.28
CA SER A 7 -20.08 1.77 28.34
C SER A 7 -19.22 0.64 28.93
N PRO A 8 -19.64 -0.62 28.80
CA PRO A 8 -18.92 -1.75 29.38
C PRO A 8 -17.49 -1.84 28.82
N PRO A 9 -16.50 -2.25 29.64
CA PRO A 9 -15.13 -2.37 29.18
C PRO A 9 -15.03 -3.37 28.02
N PRO A 10 -14.18 -3.11 27.02
CA PRO A 10 -14.05 -3.99 25.87
C PRO A 10 -13.57 -5.38 26.30
N ASN A 11 -14.20 -6.42 25.77
CA ASN A 11 -13.92 -7.81 26.12
C ASN A 11 -12.50 -8.20 25.69
N THR A 12 -11.58 -8.37 26.66
CA THR A 12 -10.16 -8.70 26.45
C THR A 12 -9.97 -9.93 25.54
N ARG A 13 -10.91 -10.89 25.60
CA ARG A 13 -10.88 -12.10 24.75
C ARG A 13 -11.06 -11.79 23.27
N THR A 14 -11.89 -10.80 22.94
CA THR A 14 -12.14 -10.37 21.56
C THR A 14 -10.93 -9.62 21.00
N ILE A 15 -10.31 -8.75 21.80
CA ILE A 15 -9.08 -8.03 21.42
C ILE A 15 -7.93 -9.01 21.19
N ALA A 16 -7.72 -9.95 22.11
CA ALA A 16 -6.67 -10.96 21.98
C ALA A 16 -6.85 -11.79 20.70
N ARG A 17 -8.08 -12.24 20.40
CA ARG A 17 -8.38 -12.99 19.17
C ARG A 17 -8.09 -12.18 17.90
N ALA A 18 -8.50 -10.91 17.86
CA ALA A 18 -8.24 -10.03 16.71
C ALA A 18 -6.74 -9.79 16.52
N ALA A 19 -6.01 -9.52 17.61
CA ALA A 19 -4.55 -9.33 17.58
C ALA A 19 -3.82 -10.58 17.10
N THR A 20 -4.19 -11.77 17.60
CA THR A 20 -3.61 -13.04 17.15
C THR A 20 -3.88 -13.26 15.65
N LEU A 21 -5.10 -12.99 15.19
CA LEU A 21 -5.46 -13.13 13.78
C LEU A 21 -4.59 -12.22 12.88
N VAL A 22 -4.48 -10.94 13.23
CA VAL A 22 -3.65 -9.98 12.49
C VAL A 22 -2.18 -10.42 12.49
N MET A 23 -1.66 -10.88 13.63
CA MET A 23 -0.29 -11.37 13.75
C MET A 23 -0.02 -12.58 12.85
N VAL A 24 -0.94 -13.56 12.81
CA VAL A 24 -0.83 -14.75 11.95
C VAL A 24 -0.80 -14.36 10.47
N PHE A 25 -1.74 -13.51 10.03
CA PHE A 25 -1.78 -13.07 8.64
C PHE A 25 -0.57 -12.20 8.26
N PHE A 26 -0.08 -11.38 9.18
CA PHE A 26 1.14 -10.61 8.97
C PHE A 26 2.37 -11.53 8.82
N ALA A 27 2.50 -12.53 9.69
CA ALA A 27 3.58 -13.52 9.59
C ALA A 27 3.48 -14.32 8.29
N LEU A 28 2.28 -14.76 7.92
CA LEU A 28 2.04 -15.45 6.65
C LEU A 28 2.43 -14.58 5.45
N SER A 29 2.05 -13.30 5.45
CA SER A 29 2.45 -12.34 4.41
C SER A 29 3.97 -12.20 4.31
N ARG A 30 4.68 -12.17 5.44
CA ARG A 30 6.16 -12.11 5.45
C ARG A 30 6.79 -13.37 4.86
N VAL A 31 6.29 -14.54 5.23
CA VAL A 31 6.76 -15.82 4.65
C VAL A 31 6.49 -15.86 3.14
N LEU A 32 5.31 -15.45 2.70
CA LEU A 32 4.98 -15.39 1.27
C LEU A 32 5.80 -14.35 0.52
N GLY A 33 6.12 -13.21 1.14
CA GLY A 33 7.03 -12.22 0.57
C GLY A 33 8.42 -12.79 0.33
N LEU A 34 8.96 -13.55 1.30
CA LEU A 34 10.23 -14.26 1.11
C LEU A 34 10.14 -15.31 0.00
N ALA A 35 9.05 -16.10 -0.03
CA ALA A 35 8.83 -17.09 -1.08
C ALA A 35 8.73 -16.44 -2.47
N ARG A 36 8.03 -15.31 -2.58
CA ARG A 36 7.95 -14.49 -3.79
C ARG A 36 9.33 -14.05 -4.24
N ASP A 37 10.15 -13.53 -3.33
CA ASP A 37 11.49 -13.06 -3.68
C ASP A 37 12.38 -14.22 -4.17
N VAL A 38 12.26 -15.42 -3.59
CA VAL A 38 12.95 -16.65 -4.05
C VAL A 38 12.47 -17.08 -5.44
N VAL A 39 11.16 -17.10 -5.68
CA VAL A 39 10.58 -17.47 -6.98
C VAL A 39 11.05 -16.51 -8.07
N ILE A 40 10.96 -15.19 -7.82
CA ILE A 40 11.40 -14.18 -8.78
C ILE A 40 12.91 -14.27 -9.02
N ALA A 41 13.73 -14.42 -7.96
CA ALA A 41 15.17 -14.60 -8.11
C ALA A 41 15.53 -15.87 -8.89
N GLY A 42 14.77 -16.97 -8.71
CA GLY A 42 14.98 -18.21 -9.45
C GLY A 42 14.63 -18.13 -10.93
N GLN A 43 13.58 -17.37 -11.28
CA GLN A 43 13.13 -17.19 -12.68
C GLN A 43 13.96 -16.13 -13.43
N PHE A 44 14.26 -15.01 -12.79
CA PHE A 44 14.88 -13.86 -13.44
C PHE A 44 16.37 -13.70 -13.11
N GLY A 45 16.89 -14.27 -12.02
CA GLY A 45 18.30 -14.17 -11.64
C GLY A 45 18.82 -12.72 -11.53
N THR A 46 20.10 -12.52 -11.87
CA THR A 46 20.71 -11.18 -12.04
C THR A 46 20.47 -10.63 -13.45
N ASN A 47 19.21 -10.59 -13.87
CA ASN A 47 18.84 -10.04 -15.17
C ASN A 47 18.74 -8.49 -15.09
N PRO A 48 19.41 -7.74 -15.98
CA PRO A 48 19.25 -6.28 -16.09
C PRO A 48 17.80 -5.81 -16.15
N ASP A 49 16.89 -6.58 -16.75
CA ASP A 49 15.46 -6.27 -16.84
C ASP A 49 14.77 -6.35 -15.48
N TYR A 50 15.18 -7.32 -14.64
CA TYR A 50 14.65 -7.43 -13.28
C TYR A 50 15.15 -6.30 -12.38
N GLU A 51 16.42 -5.92 -12.51
CA GLU A 51 16.95 -4.74 -11.83
C GLU A 51 16.24 -3.45 -12.27
N ALA A 52 15.93 -3.32 -13.56
CA ALA A 52 15.14 -2.22 -14.09
C ALA A 52 13.73 -2.18 -13.48
N TYR A 53 13.07 -3.34 -13.33
CA TYR A 53 11.79 -3.46 -12.65
C TYR A 53 11.87 -3.06 -11.16
N LEU A 54 12.87 -3.54 -10.43
CA LEU A 54 13.07 -3.17 -9.02
C LEU A 54 13.31 -1.67 -8.84
N ALA A 55 14.12 -1.05 -9.72
CA ALA A 55 14.34 0.38 -9.73
C ALA A 55 13.03 1.15 -10.03
N ALA A 56 12.27 0.70 -11.02
CA ALA A 56 10.99 1.27 -11.39
C ALA A 56 9.96 1.27 -10.24
N PHE A 57 10.03 0.28 -9.34
CA PHE A 57 9.11 0.14 -8.21
C PHE A 57 9.41 1.09 -7.03
N ARG A 58 10.61 1.67 -6.94
CA ARG A 58 11.04 2.49 -5.79
C ARG A 58 10.17 3.72 -5.53
N LEU A 59 9.93 4.52 -6.58
CA LEU A 59 9.10 5.73 -6.44
C LEU A 59 7.63 5.41 -6.15
N PRO A 60 6.98 4.45 -6.85
CA PRO A 60 5.64 3.97 -6.49
C PRO A 60 5.54 3.56 -5.01
N ASP A 61 6.46 2.73 -4.56
CA ASP A 61 6.48 2.18 -3.21
C ASP A 61 6.69 3.28 -2.16
N PHE A 62 7.60 4.20 -2.42
CA PHE A 62 7.82 5.36 -1.55
C PHE A 62 6.54 6.19 -1.34
N LEU A 63 5.86 6.54 -2.43
CA LEU A 63 4.61 7.32 -2.35
C LEU A 63 3.53 6.57 -1.58
N PHE A 64 3.38 5.27 -1.83
CA PHE A 64 2.45 4.44 -1.09
C PHE A 64 2.77 4.40 0.40
N ASN A 65 4.03 4.24 0.78
CA ASN A 65 4.47 4.20 2.17
C ASN A 65 4.26 5.54 2.89
N VAL A 66 4.47 6.67 2.21
CA VAL A 66 4.20 8.01 2.76
C VAL A 66 2.70 8.20 3.02
N VAL A 67 1.85 7.82 2.07
CA VAL A 67 0.39 7.91 2.23
C VAL A 67 -0.08 6.97 3.34
N SER A 68 0.27 5.69 3.27
CA SER A 68 -0.20 4.66 4.20
C SER A 68 0.35 4.84 5.62
N GLY A 69 1.66 5.02 5.78
CA GLY A 69 2.30 5.14 7.08
C GLY A 69 2.15 6.53 7.69
N GLY A 70 2.32 7.57 6.89
CA GLY A 70 2.28 8.96 7.35
C GLY A 70 0.85 9.47 7.48
N ALA A 71 0.20 9.75 6.35
CA ALA A 71 -1.08 10.45 6.33
C ALA A 71 -2.23 9.62 6.92
N LEU A 72 -2.31 8.33 6.59
CA LEU A 72 -3.44 7.49 6.96
C LEU A 72 -3.33 6.95 8.39
N GLY A 73 -2.17 6.41 8.74
CA GLY A 73 -1.92 5.85 10.07
C GLY A 73 -1.98 6.88 11.20
N SER A 74 -1.39 8.06 10.99
CA SER A 74 -1.21 9.04 12.08
C SER A 74 -2.35 10.04 12.24
N ALA A 75 -3.02 10.42 11.16
CA ALA A 75 -4.03 11.50 11.18
C ALA A 75 -5.43 11.02 10.80
N PHE A 76 -5.57 10.24 9.73
CA PHE A 76 -6.89 9.85 9.22
C PHE A 76 -7.65 8.92 10.18
N ILE A 77 -7.06 7.79 10.57
CA ILE A 77 -7.74 6.77 11.40
C ILE A 77 -8.20 7.35 12.75
N PRO A 78 -7.37 8.07 13.52
CA PRO A 78 -7.81 8.67 14.79
C PRO A 78 -8.93 9.70 14.61
N THR A 79 -8.86 10.51 13.55
CA THR A 79 -9.89 11.51 13.27
C THR A 79 -11.20 10.84 12.87
N PHE A 80 -11.16 9.88 11.94
CA PHE A 80 -12.32 9.14 11.46
C PHE A 80 -13.00 8.35 12.57
N THR A 81 -12.22 7.64 13.41
CA THR A 81 -12.75 6.95 14.60
C THR A 81 -13.35 7.92 15.61
N GLY A 82 -12.79 9.12 15.76
CA GLY A 82 -13.36 10.18 16.59
C GLY A 82 -14.72 10.71 16.12
N TYR A 83 -14.99 10.73 14.80
CA TYR A 83 -16.32 11.01 14.26
C TYR A 83 -17.30 9.88 14.56
N LEU A 84 -16.89 8.63 14.33
CA LEU A 84 -17.71 7.45 14.62
C LEU A 84 -18.06 7.33 16.12
N ALA A 85 -17.12 7.67 17.01
CA ALA A 85 -17.34 7.63 18.46
C ALA A 85 -18.38 8.65 18.94
N ARG A 86 -18.64 9.71 18.16
CA ARG A 86 -19.68 10.72 18.42
C ARG A 86 -20.99 10.43 17.68
N ASP A 87 -21.10 9.24 17.07
CA ASP A 87 -22.18 8.83 16.17
C ASP A 87 -22.39 9.77 14.96
N ASP A 88 -21.39 10.59 14.62
CA ASP A 88 -21.41 11.47 13.46
C ASP A 88 -20.91 10.73 12.21
N ARG A 89 -21.75 9.81 11.72
CA ARG A 89 -21.44 9.01 10.53
C ARG A 89 -21.34 9.85 9.27
N GLU A 90 -22.18 10.88 9.15
CA GLU A 90 -22.16 11.76 7.98
C GLU A 90 -20.86 12.55 7.91
N GLY A 91 -20.40 13.11 9.03
CA GLY A 91 -19.10 13.76 9.15
C GLY A 91 -17.94 12.82 8.84
N ALA A 92 -17.97 11.58 9.33
CA ALA A 92 -16.98 10.56 9.02
C ALA A 92 -16.88 10.29 7.50
N TRP A 93 -18.02 10.08 6.83
CA TRP A 93 -18.05 9.84 5.39
C TRP A 93 -17.67 11.06 4.56
N ARG A 94 -18.03 12.27 5.00
CA ARG A 94 -17.60 13.52 4.38
C ARG A 94 -16.08 13.69 4.47
N LEU A 95 -15.48 13.38 5.62
CA LEU A 95 -14.02 13.37 5.82
C LEU A 95 -13.35 12.33 4.89
N ALA A 96 -13.83 11.09 4.90
CA ALA A 96 -13.28 10.02 4.06
C ALA A 96 -13.34 10.39 2.57
N SER A 97 -14.48 10.91 2.10
CA SER A 97 -14.66 11.32 0.70
C SER A 97 -13.72 12.47 0.33
N ALA A 98 -13.58 13.47 1.21
CA ALA A 98 -12.66 14.58 0.99
C ALA A 98 -11.20 14.10 0.87
N ILE A 99 -10.78 13.19 1.77
CA ILE A 99 -9.41 12.68 1.77
C ILE A 99 -9.17 11.77 0.56
N ILE A 100 -10.11 10.91 0.18
CA ILE A 100 -10.01 10.10 -1.05
C ILE A 100 -9.84 11.01 -2.27
N ASN A 101 -10.64 12.06 -2.40
CA ASN A 101 -10.52 13.02 -3.50
C ASN A 101 -9.15 13.70 -3.51
N TRP A 102 -8.65 14.15 -2.35
CA TRP A 102 -7.32 14.76 -2.25
C TRP A 102 -6.20 13.77 -2.57
N VAL A 103 -6.26 12.54 -2.06
CA VAL A 103 -5.27 11.50 -2.37
C VAL A 103 -5.29 11.16 -3.85
N LEU A 104 -6.47 11.08 -4.49
CA LEU A 104 -6.58 10.90 -5.93
C LEU A 104 -5.92 12.05 -6.69
N VAL A 105 -6.28 13.29 -6.39
CA VAL A 105 -5.71 14.47 -7.07
C VAL A 105 -4.19 14.52 -6.91
N VAL A 106 -3.69 14.31 -5.68
CA VAL A 106 -2.25 14.35 -5.38
C VAL A 106 -1.51 13.20 -6.06
N LEU A 107 -1.99 11.96 -5.93
CA LEU A 107 -1.30 10.80 -6.52
C LEU A 107 -1.39 10.79 -8.05
N VAL A 108 -2.50 11.22 -8.64
CA VAL A 108 -2.61 11.37 -10.10
C VAL A 108 -1.69 12.49 -10.59
N GLY A 109 -1.65 13.63 -9.89
CA GLY A 109 -0.76 14.74 -10.22
C GLY A 109 0.71 14.35 -10.13
N LEU A 110 1.13 13.78 -8.99
CA LEU A 110 2.49 13.30 -8.77
C LEU A 110 2.84 12.16 -9.72
N GLY A 111 1.93 11.21 -9.95
CA GLY A 111 2.14 10.09 -10.85
C GLY A 111 2.31 10.54 -12.30
N SER A 112 1.51 11.50 -12.75
CA SER A 112 1.63 12.09 -14.09
C SER A 112 2.94 12.87 -14.26
N LEU A 113 3.33 13.64 -13.24
CA LEU A 113 4.60 14.36 -13.23
C LEU A 113 5.79 13.39 -13.25
N ALA A 114 5.75 12.36 -12.41
CA ALA A 114 6.77 11.31 -12.37
C ALA A 114 6.84 10.54 -13.70
N ALA A 115 5.70 10.27 -14.35
CA ALA A 115 5.65 9.60 -15.65
C ALA A 115 6.26 10.46 -16.78
N LEU A 116 5.99 11.77 -16.76
CA LEU A 116 6.56 12.73 -17.71
C LEU A 116 8.08 12.81 -17.56
N PHE A 117 8.56 12.93 -16.33
CA PHE A 117 9.98 13.04 -16.00
C PHE A 117 10.64 11.69 -15.70
N ALA A 118 10.04 10.57 -16.13
CA ALA A 118 10.48 9.25 -15.73
C ALA A 118 11.94 8.95 -16.09
N LEU A 119 12.33 9.28 -17.31
CA LEU A 119 13.69 9.05 -17.80
C LEU A 119 14.75 9.88 -17.05
N PRO A 120 14.61 11.22 -16.92
CA PRO A 120 15.57 11.99 -16.14
C PRO A 120 15.59 11.59 -14.66
N LEU A 121 14.44 11.33 -14.03
CA LEU A 121 14.39 10.83 -12.64
C LEU A 121 15.16 9.52 -12.47
N MET A 122 14.99 8.60 -13.42
CA MET A 122 15.69 7.32 -13.38
C MET A 122 17.20 7.50 -13.44
N ARG A 123 17.66 8.37 -14.36
CA ARG A 123 19.08 8.63 -14.59
C ARG A 123 19.76 9.41 -13.46
N THR A 124 19.05 10.29 -12.75
CA THR A 124 19.69 11.20 -11.79
C THR A 124 19.42 10.86 -10.34
N VAL A 125 18.25 10.31 -10.02
CA VAL A 125 17.80 10.11 -8.63
C VAL A 125 17.63 8.64 -8.28
N ILE A 126 16.91 7.88 -9.13
CA ILE A 126 16.44 6.54 -8.74
C ILE A 126 17.51 5.47 -8.99
N ALA A 127 18.14 5.50 -10.16
CA ALA A 127 19.15 4.52 -10.59
C ALA A 127 20.31 5.19 -11.34
N PRO A 128 21.04 6.14 -10.71
CA PRO A 128 22.17 6.81 -11.36
C PRO A 128 23.34 5.88 -11.70
N GLY A 129 23.36 4.67 -11.12
CA GLY A 129 24.38 3.65 -11.39
C GLY A 129 24.13 2.81 -12.64
N PHE A 130 22.98 2.94 -13.31
CA PHE A 130 22.74 2.23 -14.57
C PHE A 130 23.64 2.77 -15.67
N THR A 131 24.50 1.92 -16.20
CA THR A 131 25.45 2.25 -17.28
C THR A 131 24.86 2.01 -18.65
N ASP A 132 23.91 1.07 -18.77
CA ASP A 132 23.20 0.76 -20.02
C ASP A 132 21.99 1.71 -20.22
N PRO A 133 21.96 2.48 -21.33
CA PRO A 133 20.81 3.31 -21.68
C PRO A 133 19.52 2.51 -21.88
N ALA A 134 19.60 1.26 -22.37
CA ALA A 134 18.42 0.43 -22.61
C ALA A 134 17.78 -0.01 -21.29
N GLN A 135 18.57 -0.45 -20.32
CA GLN A 135 18.12 -0.75 -18.95
C GLN A 135 17.44 0.48 -18.29
N THR A 136 18.02 1.67 -18.44
CA THR A 136 17.46 2.91 -17.90
C THR A 136 16.13 3.28 -18.56
N ALA A 137 16.03 3.12 -19.89
CA ALA A 137 14.82 3.37 -20.64
C ALA A 137 13.70 2.38 -20.27
N LEU A 138 14.05 1.10 -20.09
CA LEU A 138 13.12 0.06 -19.63
C LEU A 138 12.59 0.42 -18.23
N ALA A 139 13.46 0.72 -17.27
CA ALA A 139 13.06 1.10 -15.92
C ALA A 139 12.13 2.32 -15.92
N ALA A 140 12.44 3.35 -16.73
CA ALA A 140 11.58 4.52 -16.87
C ALA A 140 10.21 4.16 -17.48
N SER A 141 10.15 3.25 -18.45
CA SER A 141 8.88 2.79 -19.04
C SER A 141 8.03 1.99 -18.05
N LEU A 142 8.66 1.10 -17.27
CA LEU A 142 7.98 0.33 -16.22
C LEU A 142 7.46 1.26 -15.12
N MET A 143 8.23 2.28 -14.73
CA MET A 143 7.82 3.24 -13.71
C MET A 143 6.54 3.97 -14.12
N ARG A 144 6.39 4.33 -15.41
CA ARG A 144 5.16 4.98 -15.92
C ARG A 144 3.92 4.10 -15.70
N TRP A 145 4.03 2.80 -15.98
CA TRP A 145 2.94 1.85 -15.74
C TRP A 145 2.66 1.65 -14.26
N LEU A 146 3.72 1.51 -13.45
CA LEU A 146 3.59 1.31 -12.01
C LEU A 146 2.99 2.53 -11.30
N MET A 147 3.27 3.76 -11.77
CA MET A 147 2.66 4.98 -11.26
C MET A 147 1.13 4.96 -11.32
N VAL A 148 0.55 4.33 -12.34
CA VAL A 148 -0.92 4.17 -12.44
C VAL A 148 -1.43 3.30 -11.29
N SER A 149 -0.71 2.22 -10.97
CA SER A 149 -1.08 1.34 -9.85
C SER A 149 -0.96 2.04 -8.49
N THR A 150 -0.02 2.97 -8.31
CA THR A 150 0.15 3.73 -7.07
C THR A 150 -1.12 4.46 -6.65
N VAL A 151 -1.88 5.00 -7.60
CA VAL A 151 -3.16 5.67 -7.33
C VAL A 151 -4.15 4.68 -6.72
N LEU A 152 -4.26 3.48 -7.29
CA LEU A 152 -5.13 2.41 -6.79
C LEU A 152 -4.69 1.96 -5.38
N PHE A 153 -3.39 1.77 -5.17
CA PHE A 153 -2.85 1.39 -3.86
C PHE A 153 -3.09 2.48 -2.81
N GLY A 154 -2.96 3.76 -3.15
CA GLY A 154 -3.25 4.86 -2.25
C GLY A 154 -4.69 4.88 -1.77
N VAL A 155 -5.65 4.68 -2.67
CA VAL A 155 -7.08 4.55 -2.31
C VAL A 155 -7.32 3.26 -1.51
N SER A 156 -6.68 2.15 -1.89
CA SER A 156 -6.79 0.89 -1.14
C SER A 156 -6.33 1.05 0.31
N GLY A 157 -5.24 1.79 0.57
CA GLY A 157 -4.78 2.11 1.91
C GLY A 157 -5.82 2.88 2.73
N LEU A 158 -6.54 3.83 2.12
CA LEU A 158 -7.65 4.56 2.74
C LEU A 158 -8.79 3.64 3.14
N LEU A 159 -9.22 2.78 2.22
CA LEU A 159 -10.27 1.79 2.47
C LEU A 159 -9.86 0.82 3.58
N MET A 160 -8.59 0.42 3.61
CA MET A 160 -8.02 -0.40 4.68
C MET A 160 -8.06 0.33 6.03
N GLY A 161 -7.76 1.64 6.06
CA GLY A 161 -7.92 2.49 7.24
C GLY A 161 -9.37 2.57 7.74
N ILE A 162 -10.33 2.72 6.83
CA ILE A 162 -11.77 2.73 7.15
C ILE A 162 -12.20 1.37 7.74
N LEU A 163 -11.79 0.26 7.12
CA LEU A 163 -12.10 -1.09 7.62
C LEU A 163 -11.50 -1.31 9.02
N ASN A 164 -10.26 -0.88 9.25
CA ASN A 164 -9.63 -0.96 10.57
C ASN A 164 -10.37 -0.10 11.61
N ALA A 165 -10.81 1.11 11.25
CA ALA A 165 -11.62 1.95 12.12
C ALA A 165 -12.94 1.29 12.53
N HIS A 166 -13.56 0.54 11.61
CA HIS A 166 -14.75 -0.28 11.88
C HIS A 166 -14.44 -1.65 12.52
N GLN A 167 -13.21 -1.92 12.95
CA GLN A 167 -12.79 -3.18 13.56
C GLN A 167 -12.91 -4.41 12.63
N HIS A 168 -13.00 -4.20 11.31
CA HIS A 168 -12.93 -5.26 10.31
C HIS A 168 -11.48 -5.59 9.97
N PHE A 169 -10.79 -6.33 10.84
CA PHE A 169 -9.35 -6.58 10.70
C PHE A 169 -8.96 -7.68 9.70
N LEU A 170 -9.87 -8.60 9.39
CA LEU A 170 -9.59 -9.76 8.53
C LEU A 170 -9.28 -9.35 7.08
N LEU A 171 -10.12 -8.49 6.49
CA LEU A 171 -9.96 -8.05 5.09
C LEU A 171 -8.65 -7.26 4.88
N PRO A 172 -8.32 -6.25 5.73
CA PRO A 172 -7.01 -5.62 5.77
C PRO A 172 -5.86 -6.62 5.88
N ALA A 173 -5.95 -7.59 6.80
CA ALA A 173 -4.86 -8.54 7.05
C ALA A 173 -4.64 -9.54 5.89
N LEU A 174 -5.69 -9.84 5.12
CA LEU A 174 -5.62 -10.71 3.94
C LEU A 174 -5.02 -10.03 2.71
N ALA A 175 -5.19 -8.71 2.57
CA ALA A 175 -4.73 -7.97 1.39
C ALA A 175 -3.26 -8.25 1.00
N PRO A 176 -2.27 -8.18 1.92
CA PRO A 176 -0.88 -8.43 1.55
C PRO A 176 -0.59 -9.92 1.27
N VAL A 177 -1.36 -10.84 1.84
CA VAL A 177 -1.27 -12.29 1.51
C VAL A 177 -1.68 -12.51 0.06
N VAL A 178 -2.84 -11.98 -0.33
CA VAL A 178 -3.35 -12.06 -1.71
C VAL A 178 -2.38 -11.40 -2.69
N TYR A 179 -1.83 -10.25 -2.33
CA TYR A 179 -0.85 -9.54 -3.15
C TYR A 179 0.40 -10.40 -3.44
N ASN A 180 0.99 -11.01 -2.41
CA ASN A 180 2.14 -11.89 -2.61
C ASN A 180 1.81 -13.13 -3.46
N LEU A 181 0.66 -13.77 -3.21
CA LEU A 181 0.21 -14.92 -4.00
C LEU A 181 -0.01 -14.56 -5.48
N ALA A 182 -0.59 -13.39 -5.75
CA ALA A 182 -0.80 -12.92 -7.12
C ALA A 182 0.53 -12.72 -7.85
N ILE A 183 1.55 -12.17 -7.19
CA ILE A 183 2.89 -12.01 -7.80
C ILE A 183 3.55 -13.37 -8.03
N ILE A 184 3.49 -14.28 -7.05
CA ILE A 184 4.05 -15.63 -7.20
C ILE A 184 3.38 -16.35 -8.38
N GLY A 185 2.04 -16.33 -8.44
CA GLY A 185 1.28 -16.92 -9.54
C GLY A 185 1.64 -16.30 -10.88
N GLY A 186 1.71 -14.96 -10.96
CA GLY A 186 2.13 -14.26 -12.17
C GLY A 186 3.53 -14.67 -12.63
N ALA A 187 4.51 -14.72 -11.72
CA ALA A 187 5.87 -15.15 -12.04
C ALA A 187 5.92 -16.61 -12.52
N TRP A 188 5.05 -17.49 -12.01
CA TRP A 188 5.08 -18.91 -12.37
C TRP A 188 4.36 -19.22 -13.69
N PHE A 189 3.27 -18.50 -14.00
CA PHE A 189 2.47 -18.73 -15.21
C PHE A 189 2.87 -17.84 -16.39
N LEU A 190 3.41 -16.64 -16.13
CA LEU A 190 3.76 -15.63 -17.13
C LEU A 190 5.26 -15.32 -17.16
N GLY A 191 6.04 -15.97 -16.29
CA GLY A 191 7.50 -15.89 -16.34
C GLY A 191 8.05 -16.47 -17.65
N PRO A 192 9.27 -16.05 -18.04
CA PRO A 192 9.96 -16.58 -19.22
C PRO A 192 10.26 -18.08 -19.13
#